data_AF-A0A7W8JK57-F1
#
_entry.id   AF-A0A7W8JK57-F1
#
_cell.length_a   1.000
_cell.length_b   1.000
_cell.length_c   1.000
_cell.angle_alpha   90.00
_cell.angle_beta   90.00
_cell.angle_gamma   90.00
#
_symmetry.space_group_name_H-M   'P 1'
#
loop_
_entity.id
_entity.type
_entity.pdbx_description
1 polymer ?
#
loop_
_entity_poly.entity_id
_entity_poly.type
_entity_poly.pdbx_seq_one_letter_code
_entity_poly.pdbx_strand_id
1 'polypeptide(L)' 'MESFFGLLKRKRIRRQIYPTKEASRADVFDDIEMFYSPKRRHSSNGDLSPVELERRYAQISD' A
#
# COMPACT_ATOMS: atom_id res chain seq x y z
N MET A 1 -11.31 -9.49 -5.29
CA MET A 1 -10.23 -8.47 -5.15
C MET A 1 -10.66 -7.49 -4.06
N GLU A 2 -10.02 -7.48 -2.89
CA GLU A 2 -10.26 -6.43 -1.89
C GLU A 2 -9.50 -5.15 -2.29
N SER A 3 -10.22 -4.04 -2.47
CA SER A 3 -9.61 -2.73 -2.72
C SER A 3 -8.69 -2.31 -1.57
N PHE A 4 -7.54 -1.73 -1.90
CA PHE A 4 -6.60 -1.12 -0.95
C PHE A 4 -7.33 -0.26 0.09
N PHE A 5 -8.14 0.69 -0.39
CA PHE A 5 -8.88 1.62 0.47
C PHE A 5 -9.92 0.93 1.35
N GLY A 6 -10.47 -0.20 0.92
CA GLY A 6 -11.40 -1.01 1.72
C GLY A 6 -10.70 -1.63 2.94
N LEU A 7 -9.51 -2.19 2.73
CA LEU A 7 -8.70 -2.77 3.79
C LEU A 7 -8.11 -1.72 4.72
N LEU A 8 -7.60 -0.61 4.17
CA LEU A 8 -7.07 0.51 4.96
C LEU A 8 -8.15 1.06 5.91
N LYS A 9 -9.36 1.28 5.41
CA LYS A 9 -10.49 1.74 6.23
C LYS A 9 -10.87 0.73 7.31
N ARG A 10 -10.93 -0.57 6.98
CA ARG A 10 -11.36 -1.61 7.92
C ARG A 10 -10.32 -1.90 9.02
N LYS A 11 -9.04 -1.92 8.67
CA LYS A 11 -7.96 -2.32 9.59
C LYS A 11 -7.46 -1.18 10.47
N ARG A 12 -7.37 0.04 9.95
CA ARG A 12 -6.79 1.20 10.66
C ARG A 12 -7.85 2.25 10.98
N ILE A 13 -8.39 2.92 9.96
CA ILE A 13 -9.22 4.12 10.14
C ILE A 13 -10.46 3.88 11.02
N ARG A 14 -11.17 2.75 10.85
CA ARG A 14 -12.37 2.45 11.65
C ARG A 14 -12.07 2.01 13.09
N ARG A 15 -10.82 1.69 13.41
CA ARG A 15 -10.39 1.16 14.72
C ARG A 15 -9.53 2.13 15.51
N GLN A 16 -9.22 3.30 14.96
CA GLN A 16 -8.29 4.25 15.54
C GLN A 16 -8.86 5.66 15.50
N ILE A 17 -8.83 6.34 16.66
CA ILE A 17 -9.08 7.77 16.75
C ILE A 17 -7.73 8.47 16.69
N TYR A 18 -7.52 9.32 15.69
CA TYR A 18 -6.28 10.06 15.54
C TYR A 18 -6.40 11.40 16.30
N PRO A 19 -5.41 11.75 17.13
CA PRO A 19 -5.44 13.01 17.89
C PRO A 19 -5.26 14.22 16.98
N THR A 20 -4.56 14.05 15.85
CA THR A 20 -4.32 15.11 14.86
C THR A 20 -4.45 14.56 13.45
N LYS A 21 -4.69 15.47 12.49
CA LYS A 21 -4.70 15.14 11.06
C LYS A 21 -3.32 14.70 10.55
N GLU A 22 -2.25 15.18 11.17
CA GLU A 22 -0.88 14.77 10.83
C GLU A 22 -0.60 13.33 11.24
N ALA A 23 -1.07 12.92 12.42
CA ALA A 23 -0.95 11.53 12.87
C ALA A 23 -1.67 10.55 11.94
N SER A 24 -2.84 10.91 11.42
CA SER A 24 -3.55 10.07 10.45
C SER A 24 -2.84 10.03 9.09
N ARG A 25 -2.23 11.13 8.64
CA ARG A 25 -1.43 11.14 7.41
C ARG A 25 -0.18 10.28 7.54
N ALA A 26 0.53 10.36 8.67
CA ALA A 26 1.72 9.56 8.92
C ALA A 26 1.39 8.06 8.95
N ASP A 27 0.30 7.67 9.60
CA ASP A 27 -0.15 6.28 9.67
C ASP A 27 -0.53 5.70 8.30
N VAL A 28 -1.22 6.49 7.46
CA VAL A 28 -1.54 6.08 6.08
C VAL A 28 -0.29 5.99 5.22
N PHE A 29 0.65 6.92 5.39
CA PHE A 29 1.93 6.89 4.67
C PHE A 29 2.74 5.64 5.03
N ASP A 30 2.82 5.31 6.32
CA ASP A 30 3.47 4.08 6.81
C ASP A 30 2.86 2.81 6.20
N ASP A 31 1.53 2.71 6.15
CA ASP A 31 0.84 1.56 5.53
C ASP A 31 1.17 1.45 4.03
N ILE A 32 1.29 2.57 3.33
CA ILE A 32 1.64 2.59 1.90
C ILE A 32 3.10 2.17 1.69
N GLU A 33 4.04 2.84 2.36
CA GLU A 33 5.47 2.68 2.13
C GLU A 33 6.02 1.37 2.71
N MET A 34 5.59 0.95 3.89
CA MET A 34 6.17 -0.19 4.59
C MET A 34 5.46 -1.52 4.31
N PHE A 35 4.19 -1.46 3.88
CA PHE A 35 3.36 -2.66 3.70
C PHE A 35 2.79 -2.78 2.29
N TYR A 36 2.16 -1.75 1.76
CA TYR A 36 1.47 -1.85 0.47
C TYR A 36 2.45 -1.99 -0.70
N SER A 37 3.28 -0.98 -0.93
CA SER A 37 4.18 -0.93 -2.10
C SER A 37 5.23 -2.04 -2.14
N PRO A 38 5.91 -2.41 -1.03
CA PRO A 38 6.97 -3.41 -1.09
C PRO A 38 6.53 -4.85 -0.84
N LYS A 39 5.43 -5.10 -0.12
CA LYS A 39 5.08 -6.46 0.35
C LYS A 39 3.78 -7.00 -0.24
N ARG A 40 2.85 -6.13 -0.64
CA ARG A 40 1.54 -6.60 -1.07
C ARG A 40 1.59 -7.07 -2.51
N ARG A 41 1.37 -8.36 -2.71
CA ARG A 41 1.30 -8.98 -4.04
C ARG A 41 -0.12 -8.85 -4.59
N HIS A 42 -0.21 -8.53 -5.87
CA HIS A 42 -1.48 -8.41 -6.57
C HIS A 42 -1.54 -9.44 -7.69
N SER A 43 -2.59 -10.27 -7.73
CA SER A 43 -2.80 -11.22 -8.82
C SER A 43 -2.93 -10.53 -10.18
N SER A 44 -3.43 -9.29 -10.21
CA SER A 44 -3.44 -8.44 -11.41
C SER A 44 -2.06 -8.01 -11.89
N ASN A 45 -1.06 -8.02 -11.01
CA ASN A 45 0.33 -7.67 -11.32
C ASN A 45 1.19 -8.93 -11.52
N GLY A 46 0.58 -10.09 -11.80
CA GLY A 46 1.28 -11.36 -11.92
C GLY A 46 1.87 -11.85 -10.59
N ASP A 47 1.17 -11.59 -9.48
CA ASP A 47 1.64 -11.87 -8.11
C ASP A 47 2.96 -11.17 -7.77
N LEU A 48 3.19 -9.97 -8.32
CA LEU A 48 4.29 -9.10 -7.93
C LEU A 48 3.82 -8.00 -6.99
N SER A 49 4.74 -7.53 -6.14
CA SER A 49 4.54 -6.26 -5.45
C SER A 49 4.60 -5.09 -6.44
N PRO A 50 3.95 -3.95 -6.15
CA PRO A 50 4.07 -2.74 -6.97
C PRO A 50 5.53 -2.35 -7.26
N VAL A 51 6.40 -2.40 -6.26
CA VAL A 51 7.84 -2.07 -6.42
C VAL A 51 8.55 -3.06 -7.34
N GLU A 52 8.27 -4.36 -7.20
CA GLU A 52 8.86 -5.36 -8.11
C GLU A 52 8.36 -5.20 -9.54
N LEU A 53 7.09 -4.84 -9.72
CA LEU A 53 6.53 -4.56 -11.02
C LEU A 53 7.26 -3.37 -11.67
N GLU A 54 7.38 -2.24 -10.96
CA GLU A 54 8.11 -1.06 -11.45
C GLU A 54 9.58 -1.39 -11.79
N ARG A 55 10.28 -2.16 -10.95
CA ARG A 55 11.66 -2.59 -11.22
C ARG A 55 11.77 -3.41 -12.50
N ARG A 56 10.83 -4.33 -12.75
CA ARG A 56 10.82 -5.12 -14.00
C ARG A 56 10.59 -4.25 -15.22
N TYR A 57 9.68 -3.27 -15.15
CA TYR A 57 9.46 -2.33 -16.25
C TYR A 57 10.67 -1.44 -16.51
N ALA A 58 11.35 -0.97 -15.45
CA ALA A 58 12.56 -0.18 -15.57
C ALA A 58 13.71 -0.98 -16.22
N GLN A 59 13.83 -2.28 -15.93
CA GLN A 59 14.86 -3.16 -16.53
C GLN A 59 14.60 -3.56 -17.99
N ILE A 60 13.35 -3.49 -18.46
CA ILE A 60 12.98 -3.81 -19.85
C ILE A 60 13.20 -2.61 -20.79
N SER A 61 13.30 -1.41 -20.23
CA SER A 61 13.42 -0.16 -20.98
C SER A 61 14.87 0.31 -21.16
N ASP A 62 15.85 -0.54 -20.82
CA ASP A 62 17.30 -0.35 -20.98
C ASP A 62 17.83 -1.23 -22.12
#